data_AF-A0A564G5E3-F1
#
_entry.id   AF-A0A564G5E3-F1
#
_cell.length_a   1.000
_cell.length_b   1.000
_cell.length_c   1.000
_cell.angle_alpha   90.00
_cell.angle_beta   90.00
_cell.angle_gamma   90.00
#
_symmetry.space_group_name_H-M   'P 1'
#
loop_
_entity.id
_entity.type
_entity.pdbx_description
1 polymer ?
#
loop_
_entity_poly.entity_id
_entity_poly.type
_entity_poly.pdbx_seq_one_letter_code
_entity_poly.pdbx_strand_id
1 'polypeptide(L)' 'MSRPEIFLLSDYTLSVLEDVIRTGPSYVAGPADQLVCFQLAALGYIRRTRNETGIGYLATEAGRREARRARR' A
#
# COMPACT_ATOMS: atom_id res chain seq x y z
N MET A 1 -13.18 10.77 -21.83
CA MET A 1 -12.82 9.77 -20.81
C MET A 1 -11.32 9.88 -20.61
N SER A 2 -10.89 10.36 -19.44
CA SER A 2 -9.48 10.61 -19.15
C SER A 2 -8.70 9.29 -19.16
N ARG A 3 -7.55 9.25 -19.87
CA ARG A 3 -6.61 8.13 -19.83
C ARG A 3 -6.27 7.81 -18.35
N PRO A 4 -6.15 6.53 -17.96
CA PRO A 4 -5.61 6.22 -16.64
C PRO A 4 -4.16 6.72 -16.57
N GLU A 5 -3.89 7.66 -15.65
CA GLU A 5 -2.53 8.10 -15.35
C GLU A 5 -1.76 6.92 -14.76
N ILE A 6 -0.63 6.57 -15.38
CA ILE A 6 0.27 5.55 -14.86
C ILE A 6 1.02 6.18 -13.70
N PHE A 7 0.57 5.92 -12.47
CA PHE A 7 1.31 6.31 -11.28
C PHE A 7 2.55 5.40 -11.15
N LEU A 8 3.74 6.00 -11.15
CA LEU A 8 4.97 5.30 -10.80
C LEU A 8 5.19 5.45 -9.29
N LEU A 9 5.21 4.32 -8.58
CA LEU A 9 5.55 4.30 -7.16
C LEU A 9 7.06 4.52 -7.02
N SER A 10 7.47 5.32 -6.02
CA SER A 10 8.88 5.38 -5.62
C SER A 10 9.33 4.02 -5.06
N ASP A 11 10.62 3.72 -5.09
CA ASP A 11 11.17 2.48 -4.53
C ASP A 11 10.76 2.27 -3.07
N TYR A 12 10.75 3.35 -2.28
CA TYR A 12 10.32 3.29 -0.89
C TYR A 12 8.81 3.05 -0.76
N THR A 13 7.99 3.71 -1.57
CA THR A 13 6.54 3.47 -1.60
C THR A 13 6.20 2.03 -1.99
N LEU A 14 6.93 1.48 -2.96
CA LEU A 14 6.79 0.10 -3.40
C LEU A 14 7.20 -0.88 -2.28
N SER A 15 8.32 -0.63 -1.60
CA SER A 15 8.76 -1.39 -0.43
C SER A 15 7.69 -1.45 0.65
N VAL A 16 7.09 -0.31 1.02
CA VAL A 16 6.01 -0.26 2.01
C VAL A 16 4.79 -1.05 1.56
N LEU A 17 4.40 -0.94 0.27
CA LEU A 17 3.29 -1.73 -0.28
C LEU A 17 3.57 -3.23 -0.21
N GLU A 18 4.79 -3.66 -0.50
CA GLU A 18 5.19 -5.06 -0.42
C GLU A 18 5.21 -5.58 1.01
N ASP A 19 5.65 -4.77 1.97
CA ASP A 19 5.56 -5.12 3.38
C ASP A 19 4.10 -5.31 3.82
N VAL A 20 3.19 -4.41 3.41
CA VAL A 20 1.75 -4.58 3.66
C VAL A 20 1.21 -5.86 3.02
N ILE A 21 1.64 -6.21 1.80
CA ILE A 21 1.24 -7.46 1.13
C ILE A 21 1.72 -8.68 1.93
N ARG A 22 2.97 -8.62 2.43
CA ARG A 22 3.64 -9.71 3.15
C ARG A 22 3.07 -9.93 4.55
N THR A 23 2.85 -8.88 5.33
CA THR A 23 2.38 -8.99 6.71
C THR A 23 0.86 -8.98 6.82
N GLY A 24 0.16 -8.56 5.76
CA GLY A 24 -1.31 -8.48 5.76
C GLY A 24 -1.83 -7.53 6.84
N PRO A 25 -2.98 -7.82 7.49
CA PRO A 25 -3.67 -6.90 8.40
C PRO A 25 -2.87 -6.55 9.66
N SER A 26 -1.76 -7.25 9.91
CA SER A 26 -0.83 -7.00 11.00
C SER A 26 0.24 -5.94 10.67
N TYR A 27 0.25 -5.40 9.45
CA TYR A 27 1.16 -4.29 9.13
C TYR A 27 0.78 -3.05 9.94
N VAL A 28 1.67 -2.61 10.84
CA VAL A 28 1.52 -1.37 11.61
C VAL A 28 2.55 -0.36 11.10
N ALA A 29 2.07 0.77 10.57
CA ALA A 29 2.92 1.79 10.00
C ALA A 29 3.71 2.54 11.08
N GLY A 30 5.05 2.52 10.98
CA GLY A 30 5.89 3.42 11.74
C GLY A 30 5.72 4.88 11.30
N PRO A 31 6.28 5.87 12.03
CA PRO A 31 6.11 7.30 11.71
C PRO A 31 6.47 7.67 10.26
N ALA A 32 7.54 7.08 9.72
CA ALA A 32 7.98 7.30 8.34
C ALA A 32 7.01 6.72 7.29
N ASP A 33 6.37 5.60 7.62
CA ASP A 33 5.47 4.88 6.72
C ASP A 33 4.06 5.49 6.71
N GLN A 34 3.67 6.29 7.72
CA GLN A 34 2.32 6.82 7.83
C GLN A 34 1.89 7.59 6.58
N LEU A 35 2.71 8.55 6.11
CA LEU A 35 2.43 9.34 4.92
C LEU A 35 2.34 8.45 3.66
N VAL A 36 3.20 7.45 3.56
CA VAL A 36 3.20 6.48 2.45
C VAL A 36 1.93 5.64 2.47
N CYS A 37 1.51 5.16 3.64
CA CYS A 37 0.26 4.43 3.79
C CYS A 37 -0.96 5.30 3.47
N PHE A 38 -0.95 6.59 3.81
CA PHE A 38 -2.00 7.52 3.39
C PHE A 38 -2.07 7.66 1.86
N GLN A 39 -0.93 7.80 1.19
CA GLN A 39 -0.85 7.87 -0.27
C GLN A 39 -1.33 6.57 -0.92
N LEU A 40 -0.83 5.42 -0.47
CA LEU A 40 -1.24 4.10 -0.97
C LEU A 40 -2.74 3.84 -0.74
N ALA A 41 -3.30 4.32 0.37
CA ALA A 41 -4.73 4.22 0.63
C ALA A 41 -5.55 5.13 -0.30
N ALA A 42 -5.07 6.37 -0.55
CA ALA A 42 -5.70 7.28 -1.50
C ALA A 42 -5.68 6.73 -2.95
N LEU A 43 -4.63 6.00 -3.32
CA LEU A 43 -4.52 5.27 -4.59
C LEU A 43 -5.35 3.97 -4.63
N GLY A 44 -5.98 3.58 -3.51
CA GLY A 44 -6.78 2.36 -3.41
C GLY A 44 -5.95 1.07 -3.40
N TYR A 45 -4.64 1.15 -3.17
CA TYR A 45 -3.74 0.00 -3.13
C TYR A 45 -3.74 -0.73 -1.78
N ILE A 46 -4.04 -0.01 -0.71
CA ILE A 46 -4.23 -0.58 0.63
C ILE A 46 -5.51 -0.02 1.26
N ARG A 47 -6.01 -0.70 2.29
CA ARG A 47 -7.09 -0.21 3.15
C ARG A 47 -6.68 -0.28 4.61
N ARG A 48 -7.15 0.67 5.41
CA ARG A 48 -7.02 0.61 6.88
C ARG A 48 -7.88 -0.52 7.43
N THR A 49 -7.35 -1.20 8.43
CA THR A 49 -8.05 -2.22 9.21
C THR A 49 -7.81 -1.98 10.68
N ARG A 50 -8.69 -2.47 11.54
CA ARG A 50 -8.47 -2.51 12.99
C ARG A 50 -8.04 -3.91 13.36
N ASN A 51 -6.97 -4.03 14.14
CA ASN A 51 -6.50 -5.30 14.70
C ASN A 51 -6.39 -5.17 16.23
N GLU A 52 -6.00 -6.25 16.90
CA GLU A 52 -5.87 -6.29 18.37
C GLU A 52 -4.87 -5.26 18.92
N THR A 53 -3.89 -4.85 18.11
CA THR A 53 -2.84 -3.90 18.48
C THR A 53 -3.12 -2.46 18.05
N GLY A 54 -4.20 -2.19 17.30
CA GLY A 54 -4.54 -0.85 16.82
C GLY A 54 -4.94 -0.77 15.34
N ILE A 55 -4.38 0.23 14.63
CA ILE A 55 -4.64 0.44 13.20
C ILE A 55 -3.59 -0.31 12.39
N GLY A 56 -4.05 -1.28 11.59
CA GLY A 56 -3.25 -1.97 10.60
C GLY A 56 -3.63 -1.59 9.16
N TYR A 57 -2.96 -2.21 8.19
CA TYR A 57 -3.24 -2.01 6.76
C TYR A 57 -3.33 -3.34 6.03
N LEU A 58 -4.16 -3.40 4.99
CA LEU A 58 -4.30 -4.59 4.14
C LEU A 58 -4.23 -4.20 2.67
N ALA A 59 -3.42 -4.92 1.89
CA ALA A 59 -3.34 -4.71 0.45
C ALA A 59 -4.62 -5.16 -0.27
N THR A 60 -5.13 -4.28 -1.15
CA THR A 60 -6.22 -4.59 -2.07
C THR A 60 -5.70 -5.42 -3.24
N GLU A 61 -6.60 -5.93 -4.09
CA GLU A 61 -6.17 -6.59 -5.33
C GLU A 61 -5.44 -5.62 -6.27
N ALA A 62 -5.87 -4.36 -6.33
CA ALA A 62 -5.21 -3.34 -7.12
C ALA A 62 -3.77 -3.12 -6.65
N GLY A 63 -3.54 -3.02 -5.33
CA GLY A 63 -2.20 -2.91 -4.77
C GLY A 63 -1.33 -4.13 -5.06
N ARG A 64 -1.87 -5.34 -4.96
CA ARG A 64 -1.14 -6.57 -5.31
C ARG A 64 -0.76 -6.63 -6.79
N ARG A 65 -1.65 -6.21 -7.69
CA ARG A 65 -1.37 -6.15 -9.13
C ARG A 65 -0.30 -5.10 -9.42
N GLU A 66 -0.40 -3.93 -8.79
CA GLU A 66 0.55 -2.84 -8.97
C GLU A 66 1.95 -3.22 -8.50
N ALA A 67 2.08 -3.81 -7.32
CA ALA A 67 3.38 -4.29 -6.83
C ALA A 67 4.04 -5.30 -7.80
N ARG A 68 3.25 -6.22 -8.37
CA ARG A 68 3.75 -7.16 -9.39
C ARG A 68 4.13 -6.47 -10.70
N ARG A 69 3.41 -5.43 -11.11
CA ARG A 69 3.68 -4.66 -12.32
C ARG A 69 4.99 -3.89 -12.19
N ALA A 70 5.21 -3.21 -11.07
CA ALA A 70 6.38 -2.36 -10.83
C ALA A 70 7.71 -3.14 -10.72
N ARG A 71 7.65 -4.47 -10.56
CA ARG A 71 8.81 -5.36 -10.53
C ARG A 71 9.17 -5.98 -11.90
N ARG A 72 8.40 -5.70 -12.95
CA ARG A 72 8.64 -6.15 -14.33
C ARG A 72 9.21 -5.02 -15.16
#